data_AF-X1DXN2-F1
#
_entry.id   AF-X1DXN2-F1
#
_cell.length_a   1.000
_cell.length_b   1.000
_cell.length_c   1.000
_cell.angle_alpha   90.00
_cell.angle_beta   90.00
_cell.angle_gamma   90.00
#
_symmetry.space_group_name_H-M   'P 1'
#
loop_
_entity.id
_entity.type
_entity.pdbx_description
1 polymer ?
#
loop_
_entity_poly.entity_id
_entity_poly.type
_entity_poly.pdbx_seq_one_letter_code
_entity_poly.pdbx_strand_id
1 'polypeptide(L)'
;SATIGITEAGPLELGTIKSSIAVGSLLLDDVGDTIRISLTASPVKEVIVGRNILKSLGLLKEGIDIISCPTCARCDIDLIKLVKEFEKRTKDIKKYLKVAIMGCVVNGPGEAKQADIGIAAGKGEG
;
A
#
# COMPACT_ATOMS: atom_id res chain seq x y z
N SER A 1 23.82 -11.23 -7.89
CA SER A 1 23.41 -9.85 -7.65
C SER A 1 23.12 -9.18 -8.98
N ALA A 2 21.86 -9.28 -9.42
CA ALA A 2 21.32 -8.57 -10.57
C ALA A 2 20.47 -7.40 -10.09
N THR A 3 20.77 -6.19 -10.56
CA THR A 3 19.93 -5.01 -10.32
C THR A 3 18.89 -4.92 -11.43
N ILE A 4 17.61 -4.87 -11.06
CA ILE A 4 16.50 -4.71 -11.99
C ILE A 4 15.84 -3.34 -11.83
N GLY A 5 15.32 -2.81 -12.92
CA GLY A 5 14.71 -1.50 -12.94
C GLY A 5 14.40 -1.08 -14.36
N ILE A 6 13.48 -0.15 -14.51
CA ILE A 6 13.23 0.51 -15.78
C ILE A 6 13.91 1.86 -15.80
N THR A 7 14.51 2.20 -16.94
CA THR A 7 15.02 3.54 -17.22
C THR A 7 13.87 4.40 -17.75
N GLU A 8 13.86 5.69 -17.40
CA GLU A 8 12.95 6.68 -17.99
C GLU A 8 11.45 6.31 -17.89
N ALA A 9 10.99 5.88 -16.70
CA ALA A 9 9.59 5.47 -16.51
C ALA A 9 8.59 6.62 -16.77
N GLY A 10 9.05 7.87 -16.62
CA GLY A 10 8.27 9.08 -16.83
C GLY A 10 7.79 9.73 -15.53
N PRO A 11 6.76 10.58 -15.59
CA PRO A 11 6.23 11.30 -14.42
C PRO A 11 5.73 10.37 -13.32
N LEU A 12 5.61 10.88 -12.08
CA LEU A 12 5.32 10.08 -10.88
C LEU A 12 4.22 9.03 -11.05
N GLU A 13 3.04 9.42 -11.52
CA GLU A 13 1.88 8.51 -11.62
C GLU A 13 2.11 7.40 -12.65
N LEU A 14 2.37 7.78 -13.91
CA LEU A 14 2.57 6.83 -15.00
C LEU A 14 3.84 5.98 -14.79
N GLY A 15 4.91 6.60 -14.29
CA GLY A 15 6.16 5.93 -13.98
C GLY A 15 6.00 4.91 -12.86
N THR A 16 5.21 5.21 -11.83
CA THR A 16 4.88 4.25 -10.76
C THR A 16 4.19 3.02 -11.34
N ILE A 17 3.21 3.19 -12.23
CA ILE A 17 2.49 2.08 -12.84
C ILE A 17 3.43 1.22 -13.69
N LYS A 18 4.21 1.85 -14.60
CA LYS A 18 5.18 1.14 -15.46
C LYS A 18 6.22 0.38 -14.64
N SER A 19 6.79 1.02 -13.62
CA SER A 19 7.78 0.39 -12.74
C SER A 19 7.18 -0.77 -11.95
N SER A 20 5.95 -0.63 -11.45
CA SER A 20 5.28 -1.69 -10.70
C SER A 20 5.04 -2.93 -11.56
N ILE A 21 4.65 -2.75 -12.83
CA ILE A 21 4.47 -3.86 -13.77
C ILE A 21 5.81 -4.53 -14.09
N ALA A 22 6.80 -3.76 -14.53
CA ALA A 22 8.05 -4.32 -15.04
C ALA A 22 8.95 -4.92 -13.94
N VAL A 23 9.09 -4.24 -12.81
CA VAL A 23 9.88 -4.75 -11.67
C VAL A 23 9.09 -5.85 -10.96
N GLY A 24 7.78 -5.65 -10.77
CA GLY A 24 6.93 -6.61 -10.08
C GLY A 24 6.86 -7.96 -10.79
N SER A 25 6.77 -7.99 -12.13
CA SER A 25 6.77 -9.24 -12.89
C SER A 25 8.06 -10.04 -12.69
N LEU A 26 9.23 -9.38 -12.74
CA LEU A 26 10.52 -10.05 -12.55
C LEU A 26 10.68 -10.57 -11.13
N LEU A 27 10.26 -9.79 -10.12
CA LEU A 27 10.32 -10.23 -8.72
C LEU A 27 9.39 -11.40 -8.42
N LEU A 28 8.23 -11.49 -9.09
CA LEU A 28 7.34 -12.66 -8.97
C LEU A 28 7.93 -13.93 -9.60
N ASP A 29 8.83 -13.78 -10.57
CA ASP A 29 9.61 -14.87 -11.17
C ASP A 29 10.93 -15.13 -10.42
N ASP A 30 11.09 -14.60 -9.20
CA ASP A 30 12.29 -14.68 -8.37
C ASP A 30 13.57 -14.11 -9.04
N VAL A 31 13.41 -13.12 -9.93
CA VAL A 31 14.52 -12.46 -10.63
C VAL A 31 14.82 -11.08 -10.02
N GLY A 32 16.06 -10.92 -9.54
CA GLY A 32 16.62 -9.64 -9.11
C GLY A 32 16.94 -9.57 -7.62
N ASP A 33 18.12 -9.06 -7.29
CA ASP A 33 18.61 -8.92 -5.91
C ASP A 33 18.46 -7.48 -5.38
N THR A 34 18.34 -6.51 -6.28
CA THR A 34 18.21 -5.09 -5.96
C THR A 34 17.34 -4.43 -7.01
N ILE A 35 16.50 -3.49 -6.58
CA ILE A 35 15.63 -2.74 -7.48
C ILE A 35 16.03 -1.28 -7.57
N ARG A 36 15.83 -0.68 -8.74
CA ARG A 36 15.92 0.77 -8.95
C ARG A 36 14.69 1.27 -9.69
N ILE A 37 14.06 2.31 -9.15
CA ILE A 37 12.94 3.01 -9.78
C ILE A 37 13.50 4.31 -10.37
N SER A 38 13.15 4.62 -11.63
CA SER A 38 13.64 5.83 -12.32
C SER A 38 12.44 6.70 -12.74
N LEU A 39 12.16 7.76 -12.00
CA LEU A 39 11.01 8.64 -12.21
C LEU A 39 11.47 10.04 -12.60
N THR A 40 10.65 10.75 -13.38
CA THR A 40 10.75 12.20 -13.53
C THR A 40 10.11 12.89 -12.31
N ALA A 41 10.69 12.66 -11.13
CA ALA A 41 10.22 13.17 -9.84
C ALA A 41 11.38 13.27 -8.83
N SER A 42 11.09 13.71 -7.60
CA SER A 42 12.09 13.70 -6.52
C SER A 42 12.62 12.27 -6.29
N PRO A 43 13.95 12.08 -6.06
CA PRO A 43 14.53 10.78 -5.73
C PRO A 43 13.87 10.10 -4.51
N VAL A 44 13.34 10.89 -3.57
CA VAL A 44 12.60 10.37 -2.42
C VAL A 44 11.36 9.59 -2.87
N LYS A 45 10.69 10.01 -3.95
CA LYS A 45 9.54 9.31 -4.52
C LYS A 45 9.93 7.99 -5.15
N GLU A 46 11.09 7.90 -5.78
CA GLU A 46 11.62 6.64 -6.33
C GLU A 46 11.80 5.59 -5.22
N VAL A 47 12.38 6.01 -4.07
CA VAL A 47 12.54 5.14 -2.90
C VAL A 47 11.19 4.71 -2.34
N ILE A 48 10.24 5.64 -2.18
CA ILE A 48 8.89 5.32 -1.67
C ILE A 48 8.19 4.30 -2.59
N VAL A 49 8.23 4.51 -3.91
CA VAL A 49 7.62 3.61 -4.89
C VAL A 49 8.27 2.23 -4.85
N GLY A 50 9.61 2.16 -4.83
CA GLY A 50 10.32 0.89 -4.76
C GLY A 50 9.96 0.10 -3.50
N ARG A 51 9.90 0.77 -2.34
CA ARG A 51 9.47 0.15 -1.09
C ARG A 51 8.03 -0.33 -1.15
N ASN A 52 7.13 0.45 -1.75
CA ASN A 52 5.73 0.06 -1.90
C ASN A 52 5.58 -1.17 -2.81
N ILE A 53 6.34 -1.28 -3.90
CA ILE A 53 6.36 -2.49 -4.75
C ILE A 53 6.78 -3.72 -3.93
N LEU A 54 7.88 -3.62 -3.17
CA LEU A 54 8.36 -4.73 -2.34
C LEU A 54 7.35 -5.11 -1.25
N LYS A 55 6.68 -4.12 -0.63
CA LYS A 55 5.61 -4.36 0.37
C LYS A 55 4.42 -5.09 -0.26
N SER A 56 3.96 -4.63 -1.43
CA SER A 56 2.83 -5.24 -2.15
C SER A 56 3.10 -6.69 -2.56
N LEU A 57 4.36 -7.04 -2.81
CA LEU A 57 4.79 -8.42 -3.10
C LEU A 57 5.08 -9.26 -1.84
N GLY A 58 4.98 -8.67 -0.64
CA GLY A 58 5.29 -9.33 0.63
C GLY A 58 6.80 -9.55 0.88
N LEU A 59 7.67 -8.97 0.04
CA LEU A 59 9.13 -9.08 0.12
C LEU A 59 9.74 -8.10 1.14
N LEU A 60 8.99 -7.06 1.53
CA LEU A 60 9.39 -6.10 2.56
C LEU A 60 8.29 -5.95 3.60
N LYS A 61 8.58 -6.32 4.85
CA LYS A 61 7.65 -6.21 5.98
C LYS A 61 8.07 -5.10 6.92
N GLU A 62 7.56 -3.89 6.70
CA GLU A 62 7.81 -2.75 7.57
C GLU A 62 6.66 -1.74 7.60
N GLY A 63 6.55 -1.03 8.73
CA GLY A 63 5.54 -0.01 8.97
C GLY A 63 4.11 -0.52 8.84
N ILE A 64 3.17 0.40 8.72
CA ILE A 64 1.76 0.02 8.63
C ILE A 64 1.36 -0.25 7.18
N ASP A 65 0.83 -1.44 6.94
CA ASP A 65 0.19 -1.85 5.69
C ASP A 65 -1.33 -1.70 5.84
N ILE A 66 -1.89 -0.67 5.21
CA ILE A 66 -3.31 -0.30 5.37
C ILE A 66 -4.14 -0.98 4.28
N ILE A 67 -5.15 -1.73 4.69
CA ILE A 67 -6.18 -2.27 3.81
C ILE A 67 -7.49 -1.55 4.11
N SER A 68 -8.15 -1.04 3.09
CA SER A 68 -9.46 -0.38 3.24
C SER A 68 -10.41 -0.79 2.13
N CYS A 69 -11.70 -0.85 2.44
CA CYS A 69 -12.72 -1.09 1.42
C CYS A 69 -12.86 0.13 0.48
N PRO A 70 -13.33 -0.06 -0.77
CA PRO A 70 -13.40 1.01 -1.77
C PRO A 70 -14.48 2.08 -1.49
N THR A 71 -15.14 2.03 -0.32
CA THR A 71 -16.44 2.65 -0.02
C THR A 71 -17.57 2.09 -0.91
N CYS A 72 -18.77 1.92 -0.35
CA CYS A 72 -19.93 1.37 -1.05
C CYS A 72 -21.22 1.99 -0.47
N ALA A 73 -22.39 1.58 -0.97
CA ALA A 73 -23.68 2.09 -0.47
C ALA A 73 -23.94 1.83 1.03
N ARG A 74 -23.15 0.97 1.67
CA ARG A 74 -23.22 0.67 3.12
C ARG A 74 -22.19 1.44 3.94
N CYS A 75 -21.40 2.32 3.30
CA CYS A 75 -20.38 3.08 4.00
C CYS A 75 -21.04 4.25 4.73
N ASP A 76 -21.25 4.06 6.03
CA ASP A 76 -22.00 5.02 6.87
C ASP A 76 -21.09 6.07 7.54
N ILE A 77 -19.80 6.08 7.18
CA ILE A 77 -18.77 7.00 7.69
C ILE A 77 -17.95 7.62 6.56
N ASP A 78 -17.25 8.71 6.86
CA ASP A 78 -16.22 9.29 5.98
C ASP A 78 -14.93 8.47 6.07
N LEU A 79 -14.94 7.31 5.42
CA LEU A 79 -13.83 6.36 5.43
C LEU A 79 -12.57 6.97 4.80
N ILE A 80 -12.71 7.75 3.73
CA ILE A 80 -11.57 8.36 3.02
C ILE A 80 -10.80 9.29 3.96
N LYS A 81 -11.51 10.13 4.71
CA LYS A 81 -10.89 11.02 5.69
C LYS A 81 -10.23 10.23 6.82
N LEU A 82 -10.90 9.19 7.33
CA LEU A 82 -10.37 8.33 8.39
C LEU A 82 -9.05 7.65 7.96
N VAL A 83 -9.02 7.06 6.76
CA VAL A 83 -7.81 6.40 6.21
C VAL A 83 -6.67 7.40 6.05
N LYS A 84 -6.92 8.58 5.49
CA LYS A 84 -5.90 9.64 5.34
C LYS A 84 -5.35 10.12 6.68
N GLU A 85 -6.21 10.29 7.67
CA GLU A 85 -5.81 10.68 9.01
C GLU A 85 -4.98 9.58 9.69
N PHE A 86 -5.40 8.32 9.55
CA PHE A 86 -4.69 7.17 10.06
C PHE A 86 -3.30 7.07 9.44
N GLU A 87 -3.19 7.10 8.11
CA GLU A 87 -1.92 7.09 7.37
C GLU A 87 -0.96 8.17 7.88
N LYS A 88 -1.48 9.40 8.08
CA LYS A 88 -0.68 10.52 8.61
C LYS A 88 -0.20 10.28 10.04
N ARG A 89 -1.04 9.71 10.91
CA ARG A 89 -0.72 9.43 12.32
C ARG A 89 0.23 8.24 12.48
N THR A 90 0.22 7.29 11.54
CA THR A 90 1.01 6.07 11.61
C THR A 90 2.30 6.08 10.80
N LYS A 91 2.60 7.18 10.09
CA LYS A 91 3.77 7.29 9.18
C LYS A 91 5.12 6.94 9.83
N ASP A 92 5.26 7.18 11.14
CA ASP A 92 6.54 7.02 11.87
C ASP A 92 6.65 5.64 12.55
N ILE A 93 5.59 4.83 12.50
CA ILE A 93 5.61 3.47 13.05
C ILE A 93 6.46 2.59 12.14
N LYS A 94 7.51 2.00 12.70
CA LYS A 94 8.42 1.09 11.98
C LYS A 94 8.01 -0.38 12.05
N LYS A 95 7.29 -0.76 13.11
CA LYS A 95 6.81 -2.13 13.30
C LYS A 95 5.86 -2.49 12.15
N TYR A 96 6.08 -3.64 11.53
CA TYR A 96 5.16 -4.16 10.53
C TYR A 96 3.86 -4.61 11.19
N LEU A 97 2.74 -4.03 10.74
CA LEU A 97 1.39 -4.45 11.09
C LEU A 97 0.48 -4.23 9.87
N LYS A 98 -0.31 -5.25 9.54
CA LYS A 98 -1.40 -5.13 8.59
C LYS A 98 -2.65 -4.65 9.32
N VAL A 99 -3.18 -3.50 8.93
CA VAL A 99 -4.34 -2.87 9.56
C VAL A 99 -5.46 -2.72 8.55
N ALA A 100 -6.63 -3.28 8.87
CA ALA A 100 -7.85 -3.16 8.08
C ALA A 100 -8.76 -2.05 8.63
N ILE A 101 -9.17 -1.11 7.77
CA ILE A 101 -10.11 -0.03 8.11
C ILE A 101 -11.31 -0.12 7.17
N MET A 102 -12.46 -0.50 7.73
CA MET A 102 -13.68 -0.81 6.97
C MET A 102 -14.79 0.17 7.32
N GLY A 103 -15.53 0.61 6.30
CA GLY A 103 -16.57 1.63 6.43
C GLY A 103 -17.96 1.13 6.78
N CYS A 104 -18.14 -0.17 7.06
CA CYS A 104 -19.43 -0.73 7.48
C CYS A 104 -19.24 -1.90 8.45
N VAL A 105 -20.20 -2.10 9.35
CA VAL A 105 -20.21 -3.22 10.31
C VAL A 105 -20.69 -4.54 9.69
N VAL A 106 -21.28 -4.49 8.49
CA VAL A 106 -21.89 -5.67 7.84
C VAL A 106 -20.84 -6.58 7.22
N ASN A 107 -20.09 -6.07 6.24
CA ASN A 107 -19.03 -6.84 5.58
C ASN A 107 -17.66 -6.58 6.19
N GLY A 108 -17.50 -5.45 6.90
CA GLY A 108 -16.21 -5.01 7.44
C GLY A 108 -15.51 -6.03 8.34
N PRO A 109 -16.19 -6.72 9.28
CA PRO A 109 -15.56 -7.75 10.11
C PRO A 109 -15.01 -8.93 9.27
N GLY A 110 -15.71 -9.31 8.20
CA GLY A 110 -15.26 -10.37 7.30
C GLY A 110 -14.05 -9.94 6.46
N GLU A 111 -14.10 -8.74 5.89
CA GLU A 111 -13.02 -8.14 5.10
C GLU A 111 -11.76 -7.87 5.94
N ALA A 112 -11.92 -7.60 7.23
CA ALA A 112 -10.82 -7.33 8.15
C ALA A 112 -10.14 -8.58 8.75
N LYS A 113 -10.70 -9.78 8.52
CA LYS A 113 -10.27 -11.03 9.19
C LYS A 113 -8.81 -11.41 8.93
N GLN A 114 -8.23 -10.97 7.82
CA GLN A 114 -6.86 -11.28 7.42
C GLN A 114 -5.83 -10.23 7.90
N ALA A 115 -6.26 -9.19 8.62
CA ALA A 115 -5.39 -8.17 9.19
C ALA A 115 -4.98 -8.52 10.62
N ASP A 116 -3.83 -7.99 11.05
CA ASP A 116 -3.40 -8.09 12.45
C ASP A 116 -4.32 -7.28 13.37
N ILE A 117 -4.84 -6.16 12.86
CA ILE A 117 -5.81 -5.29 13.53
C ILE A 117 -6.90 -4.92 12.53
N GLY A 118 -8.16 -5.12 12.91
CA GLY A 118 -9.31 -4.78 12.08
C GLY A 118 -10.25 -3.81 12.79
N ILE A 119 -10.65 -2.74 12.09
CA ILE A 119 -11.69 -1.80 12.54
C ILE A 119 -12.80 -1.81 11.50
N ALA A 120 -14.03 -2.04 11.95
CA ALA A 120 -15.23 -1.93 11.15
C ALA A 120 -16.16 -0.90 11.81
N ALA A 121 -16.31 0.26 11.20
CA ALA A 121 -17.05 1.38 11.77
C ALA A 121 -18.31 1.68 10.95
N GLY A 122 -19.39 1.99 11.65
CA GLY A 122 -20.67 2.48 11.15
C GLY A 122 -21.10 3.76 11.89
N LYS A 123 -22.22 4.34 11.51
CA LYS A 123 -22.71 5.59 12.13
C LYS A 123 -23.14 5.34 13.58
N GLY A 124 -22.26 5.66 14.53
CA GLY A 124 -22.51 5.47 15.96
C GLY A 124 -22.27 4.04 16.47
N GLU A 125 -21.66 3.18 15.64
CA GLU A 125 -21.35 1.79 15.95
C GLU A 125 -19.92 1.47 15.49
N GLY A 126 -19.14 0.74 16.29
CA GLY A 126 -17.76 0.37 15.94
C GLY A 126 -16.78 0.42 17.10
#